data_AF-A0A1J5WJX2-F1
#
_entry.id   AF-A0A1J5WJX2-F1
#
_cell.length_a   1.000
_cell.length_b   1.000
_cell.length_c   1.000
_cell.angle_alpha   90.00
_cell.angle_beta   90.00
_cell.angle_gamma   90.00
#
_symmetry.space_group_name_H-M   'P 1'
#
loop_
_entity.id
_entity.type
_entity.pdbx_description
1 polymer ?
#
loop_
_entity_poly.entity_id
_entity_poly.type
_entity_poly.pdbx_seq_one_letter_code
_entity_poly.pdbx_strand_id
1 'polypeptide(L)'
;MDSKTDTLMLENTFFVFTEKKIFVVSRAEYESIQIEDEFEDEFLSVKRKYLSAEAGSDDERVLCILCHEETKPEDLVSPLCRAMHFVICKGCVQDIKERENREVVECPFCREETNKKEYHSEIIETVFSLRTQQTLLGLEVRPDMEVKSVAELALNSKVVLRNISISDKMDVRGGISLFEHRSTQMCCRVRLPNETNDRIDIRTIGCNKEGIGNIDENIKTIQKRRINIEASCIYATGKGVCILLKQCTVDACYCSLGITEQGYIEEILGDENQRVWAGKAKNLQLRGYAVNLLPYLVENQMQEIYLSAGGSCHVSRILEAEDRSIWVGNVKKLDLVGSAVEILPKLQLHEEVEMEELSLSTGGSDQISKILEAEDNSVWVGKVKILRLEGDTIEILPKLKLHEENVMEELHLHAYSSGHVNRILEAEDRSIWVGKVKRLSLKSYTIEILPKLQLHEEVEMEELHLRAYSSGHANRILEAEDRSIWVGKVKTLRLAGSAVEILPKLRFCEETEIEEIYLCAGKQEDIAGILRKENRSILVGRVKKLRLYGHVLQVLPKLRIHGGDRIENLLETHSLERIAEMLGERRKNDWTKEHEKKNFFNEVFEFKFRSQVSRKRRRGDI
;
A
#
# COMPACT_ATOMS: atom_id res chain seq x y z
N MET A 1 8.67 -2.88 -40.10
CA MET A 1 8.40 -1.43 -40.14
C MET A 1 7.01 -1.26 -40.73
N ASP A 2 5.99 -1.13 -39.88
CA ASP A 2 4.65 -0.69 -40.30
C ASP A 2 4.56 0.81 -40.00
N SER A 3 4.33 1.65 -41.02
CA SER A 3 3.97 3.06 -40.84
C SER A 3 2.46 3.10 -40.55
N LYS A 4 2.09 3.48 -39.34
CA LYS A 4 0.70 3.58 -38.91
C LYS A 4 0.52 4.90 -38.18
N THR A 5 -0.50 5.64 -38.57
CA THR A 5 -0.92 6.86 -37.86
C THR A 5 -1.68 6.42 -36.62
N ASP A 6 -1.09 6.60 -35.44
CA ASP A 6 -1.73 6.29 -34.18
C ASP A 6 -2.45 7.53 -33.64
N THR A 7 -3.62 7.33 -33.03
CA THR A 7 -4.37 8.40 -32.38
C THR A 7 -4.72 8.02 -30.95
N LEU A 8 -4.45 8.93 -30.02
CA LEU A 8 -4.84 8.82 -28.61
C LEU A 8 -6.00 9.76 -28.30
N MET A 9 -7.00 9.29 -27.54
CA MET A 9 -8.13 10.11 -27.09
C MET A 9 -8.08 10.30 -25.56
N LEU A 10 -8.09 11.56 -25.13
CA LEU A 10 -8.29 12.00 -23.76
C LEU A 10 -9.55 12.87 -23.71
N GLU A 11 -10.66 12.29 -23.27
CA GLU A 11 -11.99 12.92 -23.30
C GLU A 11 -12.36 13.52 -24.68
N ASN A 12 -12.28 14.85 -24.81
CA ASN A 12 -12.59 15.61 -26.01
C ASN A 12 -11.34 16.09 -26.76
N THR A 13 -10.15 15.66 -26.34
CA THR A 13 -8.89 15.98 -26.98
C THR A 13 -8.25 14.72 -27.58
N PHE A 14 -7.78 14.83 -28.81
CA PHE A 14 -7.12 13.79 -29.57
C PHE A 14 -5.65 14.17 -29.78
N PHE A 15 -4.74 13.20 -29.65
CA PHE A 15 -3.34 13.34 -30.01
C PHE A 15 -3.08 12.49 -31.23
N VAL A 16 -2.73 13.13 -32.35
CA VAL A 16 -2.50 12.46 -33.63
C VAL A 16 -1.00 12.41 -33.88
N PHE A 17 -0.48 11.20 -34.02
CA PHE A 17 0.94 10.93 -34.27
C PHE A 17 1.13 10.65 -35.76
N THR A 18 1.87 11.53 -36.42
CA THR A 18 2.34 11.34 -37.81
C THR A 18 3.82 10.97 -37.79
N GLU A 19 4.41 10.62 -38.94
CA GLU A 19 5.83 10.25 -38.99
C GLU A 19 6.76 11.37 -38.49
N LYS A 20 6.37 12.64 -38.66
CA LYS A 20 7.23 13.80 -38.37
C LYS A 20 6.72 14.71 -37.26
N LYS A 21 5.41 14.70 -36.98
CA LYS A 21 4.75 15.68 -36.11
C LYS A 21 3.72 15.05 -35.18
N ILE A 22 3.52 15.72 -34.05
CA ILE A 22 2.46 15.39 -33.09
C ILE A 22 1.47 16.55 -33.09
N PHE A 23 0.20 16.25 -33.33
CA PHE A 23 -0.87 17.24 -33.26
C PHE A 23 -1.77 16.97 -32.06
N VAL A 24 -2.14 18.04 -31.36
CA VAL A 24 -3.18 18.03 -30.34
C VAL A 24 -4.41 18.68 -30.95
N VAL A 25 -5.50 17.92 -31.04
CA VAL A 25 -6.69 18.28 -31.79
C VAL A 25 -7.94 18.12 -30.95
N SER A 26 -8.89 19.04 -31.11
CA SER A 26 -10.21 18.91 -30.48
C SER A 26 -11.00 17.78 -31.13
N ARG A 27 -12.01 17.23 -30.43
CA ARG A 27 -12.93 16.23 -31.00
C ARG A 27 -13.57 16.70 -32.29
N ALA A 28 -14.02 17.95 -32.34
CA ALA A 28 -14.66 18.50 -33.54
C ALA A 28 -13.70 18.58 -34.73
N GLU A 29 -12.43 18.94 -34.47
CA GLU A 29 -11.40 18.97 -35.51
C GLU A 29 -10.99 17.55 -35.93
N TYR A 30 -10.90 16.61 -34.98
CA TYR A 30 -10.58 15.21 -35.28
C TYR A 30 -11.70 14.52 -36.06
N GLU A 31 -12.97 14.68 -35.68
CA GLU A 31 -14.14 14.10 -36.38
C GLU A 31 -14.27 14.56 -37.84
N SER A 32 -13.60 15.65 -38.22
CA SER A 32 -13.51 16.06 -39.62
C SER A 32 -12.56 15.21 -40.48
N ILE A 33 -11.87 14.25 -39.86
CA ILE A 33 -11.00 13.22 -40.45
C ILE A 33 -11.36 11.87 -39.78
N GLN A 34 -12.07 10.98 -40.48
CA GLN A 34 -12.42 9.66 -39.96
C GLN A 34 -11.48 8.59 -40.53
N ILE A 35 -10.74 7.90 -39.67
CA ILE A 35 -10.12 6.61 -39.98
C ILE A 35 -11.11 5.54 -39.50
N GLU A 36 -11.74 4.82 -40.42
CA GLU A 36 -12.72 3.79 -40.08
C GLU A 36 -12.00 2.45 -39.84
N ASP A 37 -11.59 2.21 -38.59
CA ASP A 37 -10.69 1.13 -38.13
C ASP A 37 -11.29 -0.31 -38.14
N GLU A 38 -12.47 -0.54 -38.70
CA GLU A 38 -13.16 -1.85 -38.53
C GLU A 38 -12.78 -2.94 -39.53
N PHE A 39 -12.01 -2.66 -40.60
CA PHE A 39 -11.69 -3.67 -41.63
C PHE A 39 -10.29 -3.51 -42.23
N GLU A 40 -9.73 -4.62 -42.74
CA GLU A 40 -8.37 -4.72 -43.30
C GLU A 40 -8.10 -3.82 -44.53
N ASP A 41 -9.13 -3.22 -45.13
CA ASP A 41 -9.04 -2.27 -46.24
C ASP A 41 -9.29 -0.84 -45.74
N GLU A 42 -8.21 -0.16 -45.33
CA GLU A 42 -8.21 1.21 -44.78
C GLU A 42 -8.61 2.25 -45.83
N PHE A 43 -9.82 2.83 -45.73
CA PHE A 43 -10.19 4.09 -46.40
C PHE A 43 -10.05 5.25 -45.42
N LEU A 44 -9.23 6.25 -45.75
CA LEU A 44 -9.14 7.51 -45.00
C LEU A 44 -10.28 8.44 -45.45
N SER A 45 -11.17 8.86 -44.56
CA SER A 45 -12.23 9.83 -44.89
C SER A 45 -11.86 11.23 -44.40
N VAL A 46 -11.81 12.20 -45.31
CA VAL A 46 -11.45 13.60 -45.01
C VAL A 46 -12.37 14.55 -45.77
N LYS A 47 -12.69 15.72 -45.19
CA LYS A 47 -13.50 16.71 -45.91
C LYS A 47 -12.76 17.22 -47.15
N ARG A 48 -13.43 17.24 -48.30
CA ARG A 48 -12.87 17.66 -49.60
C ARG A 48 -12.14 19.01 -49.52
N LYS A 49 -12.68 20.01 -48.81
CA LYS A 49 -12.08 21.35 -48.73
C LYS A 49 -10.64 21.37 -48.20
N TYR A 50 -10.23 20.35 -47.43
CA TYR A 50 -8.87 20.25 -46.90
C TYR A 50 -7.87 19.66 -47.90
N LEU A 51 -8.38 19.05 -48.97
CA LEU A 51 -7.59 18.45 -50.04
C LEU A 51 -7.28 19.45 -51.16
N SER A 52 -8.17 20.41 -51.41
CA SER A 52 -8.03 21.41 -52.49
C SER A 52 -7.06 22.56 -52.17
N ALA A 53 -6.65 22.71 -50.91
CA ALA A 53 -5.81 23.83 -50.46
C ALA A 53 -4.35 23.77 -50.99
N GLU A 54 -3.83 22.60 -51.37
CA GLU A 54 -2.48 22.46 -51.94
C GLU A 54 -2.42 22.67 -53.47
N ALA A 55 -3.54 22.53 -54.18
CA ALA A 55 -3.57 22.54 -55.66
C ALA A 55 -3.68 23.95 -56.28
N GLY A 56 -3.85 25.01 -55.48
CA GLY A 56 -3.93 26.40 -55.99
C GLY A 56 -5.13 26.68 -56.89
N SER A 57 -6.13 25.81 -56.92
CA SER A 57 -7.34 25.90 -57.74
C SER A 57 -8.56 25.47 -56.94
N ASP A 58 -9.37 26.43 -56.48
CA ASP A 58 -10.65 26.18 -55.79
C ASP A 58 -11.72 25.54 -56.71
N ASP A 59 -11.44 25.35 -58.01
CA ASP A 59 -12.41 24.99 -59.05
C ASP A 59 -12.16 23.62 -59.71
N GLU A 60 -11.17 22.83 -59.28
CA GLU A 60 -10.98 21.47 -59.81
C GLU A 60 -12.08 20.54 -59.31
N ARG A 61 -13.00 20.17 -60.21
CA ARG A 61 -14.09 19.21 -59.92
C ARG A 61 -13.51 17.85 -59.53
N VAL A 62 -13.67 17.49 -58.26
CA VAL A 62 -13.27 16.16 -57.75
C VAL A 62 -14.49 15.23 -57.79
N LEU A 63 -14.40 14.20 -58.63
CA LEU A 63 -15.46 13.20 -58.82
C LEU A 63 -15.19 11.93 -58.01
N CYS A 64 -16.24 11.32 -57.50
CA CYS A 64 -16.18 9.95 -56.99
C CYS A 64 -15.92 8.99 -58.16
N ILE A 65 -14.92 8.11 -58.06
CA ILE A 65 -14.60 7.17 -59.16
C ILE A 65 -15.72 6.15 -59.42
N LEU A 66 -16.57 5.87 -58.43
CA LEU A 66 -17.60 4.83 -58.50
C LEU A 66 -18.95 5.36 -58.97
N CYS A 67 -19.47 6.43 -58.35
CA CYS A 67 -20.76 7.01 -58.75
C CYS A 67 -20.61 8.14 -59.77
N HIS A 68 -19.39 8.61 -60.06
CA HIS A 68 -19.12 9.76 -60.93
C HIS A 68 -19.80 11.07 -60.50
N GLU A 69 -20.33 11.13 -59.28
CA GLU A 69 -20.90 12.35 -58.72
C GLU A 69 -19.80 13.30 -58.23
N GLU A 70 -20.06 14.59 -58.39
CA GLU A 70 -19.19 15.64 -57.88
C GLU A 70 -19.34 15.76 -56.37
N THR A 71 -18.22 15.69 -55.67
CA THR A 71 -18.16 15.77 -54.21
C THR A 71 -18.18 17.25 -53.79
N LYS A 72 -18.95 17.68 -52.80
CA LYS A 72 -18.94 19.08 -52.32
C LYS A 72 -17.78 19.34 -51.36
N PRO A 73 -17.36 20.61 -51.15
CA PRO A 73 -16.27 20.94 -50.22
C PRO A 73 -16.44 20.38 -48.78
N GLU A 74 -17.68 20.25 -48.30
CA GLU A 74 -17.99 19.69 -46.98
C GLU A 74 -18.19 18.17 -46.97
N ASP A 75 -18.17 17.51 -48.13
CA ASP A 75 -18.36 16.06 -48.22
C ASP A 75 -17.11 15.33 -47.74
N LEU A 76 -17.31 14.23 -47.02
CA LEU A 76 -16.25 13.29 -46.65
C LEU A 76 -15.92 12.41 -47.85
N VAL A 77 -14.65 12.42 -48.23
CA VAL A 77 -14.13 11.69 -49.37
C VAL A 77 -12.89 10.91 -48.99
N SER A 78 -12.64 9.79 -49.66
CA SER A 78 -11.45 8.98 -49.50
C SER A 78 -10.53 9.08 -50.72
N PRO A 79 -9.34 9.68 -50.59
CA PRO A 79 -8.41 9.85 -51.70
C PRO A 79 -7.76 8.51 -52.09
N LEU A 80 -7.60 8.26 -53.39
CA LEU A 80 -7.01 7.02 -53.90
C LEU A 80 -5.48 7.09 -54.14
N CYS A 81 -4.90 8.29 -54.13
CA CYS A 81 -3.47 8.52 -54.31
C CYS A 81 -3.04 9.91 -53.79
N ARG A 82 -1.73 10.14 -53.66
CA ARG A 82 -1.14 11.42 -53.21
C ARG A 82 -1.55 12.61 -54.09
N ALA A 83 -1.58 12.41 -55.40
CA ALA A 83 -1.99 13.42 -56.38
C ALA A 83 -3.52 13.61 -56.46
N MET A 84 -4.30 12.84 -55.68
CA MET A 84 -5.75 12.95 -55.55
C MET A 84 -6.51 12.93 -56.88
N HIS A 85 -5.99 12.20 -57.88
CA HIS A 85 -6.64 12.09 -59.20
C HIS A 85 -8.10 11.64 -59.11
N PHE A 86 -8.42 10.81 -58.11
CA PHE A 86 -9.77 10.40 -57.79
C PHE A 86 -9.96 10.23 -56.29
N VAL A 87 -11.23 10.35 -55.89
CA VAL A 87 -11.69 10.04 -54.54
C VAL A 87 -12.85 9.04 -54.59
N ILE A 88 -13.22 8.49 -53.44
CA ILE A 88 -14.46 7.74 -53.22
C ILE A 88 -15.32 8.52 -52.24
N CYS A 89 -16.58 8.80 -52.57
CA CYS A 89 -17.50 9.46 -51.63
C CYS A 89 -17.90 8.50 -50.50
N LYS A 90 -18.29 9.05 -49.35
CA LYS A 90 -18.72 8.26 -48.19
C LYS A 90 -19.78 7.20 -48.51
N GLY A 91 -20.76 7.52 -49.36
CA GLY A 91 -21.80 6.57 -49.78
C GLY A 91 -21.21 5.35 -50.48
N CYS A 92 -20.32 5.56 -51.45
CA CYS A 92 -19.67 4.46 -52.16
C CYS A 92 -18.68 3.68 -51.28
N VAL A 93 -18.02 4.32 -50.29
CA VAL A 93 -17.22 3.60 -49.30
C VAL A 93 -18.10 2.62 -48.50
N GLN A 94 -19.30 3.06 -48.09
CA GLN A 94 -20.24 2.19 -47.38
C GLN A 94 -20.75 1.05 -48.27
N ASP A 95 -21.07 1.33 -49.53
CA ASP A 95 -21.49 0.30 -50.50
C ASP A 95 -20.40 -0.74 -50.77
N ILE A 96 -19.11 -0.36 -50.76
CA ILE A 96 -17.98 -1.29 -50.88
C ILE A 96 -17.90 -2.20 -49.66
N LYS A 97 -18.13 -1.65 -48.46
CA LYS A 97 -18.04 -2.41 -47.20
C LYS A 97 -19.08 -3.52 -47.09
N GLU A 98 -20.27 -3.29 -47.62
CA GLU A 98 -21.41 -4.21 -47.55
C GLU A 98 -21.32 -5.38 -48.55
N ARG A 99 -20.34 -5.38 -49.46
CA ARG A 99 -20.15 -6.44 -50.48
C ARG A 99 -19.26 -7.59 -49.96
N GLU A 100 -19.66 -8.83 -50.26
CA GLU A 100 -18.89 -10.05 -49.93
C GLU A 100 -17.63 -10.23 -50.80
N ASN A 101 -17.65 -9.78 -52.06
CA ASN A 101 -16.49 -9.78 -52.97
C ASN A 101 -16.02 -8.33 -53.19
N ARG A 102 -14.96 -7.94 -52.45
CA ARG A 102 -14.39 -6.59 -52.52
C ARG A 102 -13.37 -6.53 -53.67
N GLU A 103 -13.72 -5.85 -54.75
CA GLU A 103 -12.71 -5.46 -55.75
C GLU A 103 -11.85 -4.33 -55.18
N VAL A 104 -10.52 -4.44 -55.32
CA VAL A 104 -9.60 -3.38 -54.89
C VAL A 104 -9.79 -2.19 -55.82
N VAL A 105 -10.32 -1.08 -55.28
CA VAL A 105 -10.42 0.17 -56.03
C VAL A 105 -9.07 0.89 -55.94
N GLU A 106 -8.41 1.04 -57.09
CA GLU A 106 -7.12 1.73 -57.22
C GLU A 106 -7.24 2.95 -58.12
N CYS A 107 -6.32 3.90 -57.95
CA CYS A 107 -6.20 5.04 -58.85
C CYS A 107 -5.74 4.56 -60.24
N PRO A 108 -6.49 4.80 -61.33
CA PRO A 108 -6.07 4.40 -62.68
C PRO A 108 -4.80 5.10 -63.18
N PHE A 109 -4.47 6.25 -62.58
CA PHE A 109 -3.38 7.12 -63.01
C PHE A 109 -2.09 6.93 -62.20
N CYS A 110 -2.19 6.46 -60.96
CA CYS A 110 -1.05 6.20 -60.10
C CYS A 110 -0.83 4.69 -59.96
N ARG A 111 0.28 4.19 -60.50
CA ARG A 111 0.84 2.88 -60.09
C ARG A 111 1.84 3.10 -58.96
N GLU A 112 1.43 3.80 -57.92
CA GLU A 112 2.28 4.03 -56.76
C GLU A 112 2.47 2.68 -56.03
N GLU A 113 3.70 2.15 -56.01
CA GLU A 113 4.06 0.95 -55.24
C GLU A 113 4.08 1.20 -53.71
N THR A 114 3.90 2.45 -53.28
CA THR A 114 3.88 2.84 -51.86
C THR A 114 2.68 2.26 -51.12
N ASN A 115 2.95 1.81 -49.89
CA ASN A 115 1.93 1.28 -48.99
C ASN A 115 0.83 2.35 -48.77
N LYS A 116 -0.46 1.99 -48.94
CA LYS A 116 -1.59 2.92 -48.78
C LYS A 116 -1.56 3.69 -47.46
N LYS A 117 -0.99 3.08 -46.44
CA LYS A 117 -0.80 3.64 -45.10
C LYS A 117 0.13 4.86 -45.05
N GLU A 118 1.20 4.85 -45.84
CA GLU A 118 2.23 5.88 -45.82
C GLU A 118 1.68 7.20 -46.33
N TYR A 119 0.97 7.19 -47.47
CA TYR A 119 0.37 8.42 -47.98
C TYR A 119 -0.85 8.89 -47.16
N HIS A 120 -1.59 7.99 -46.51
CA HIS A 120 -2.63 8.41 -45.55
C HIS A 120 -2.02 9.22 -44.39
N SER A 121 -0.83 8.81 -43.90
CA SER A 121 -0.12 9.56 -42.86
C SER A 121 0.30 10.95 -43.35
N GLU A 122 0.81 11.04 -44.59
CA GLU A 122 1.15 12.33 -45.22
C GLU A 122 -0.07 13.25 -45.36
N ILE A 123 -1.22 12.73 -45.83
CA ILE A 123 -2.45 13.52 -45.97
C ILE A 123 -2.92 14.04 -44.60
N ILE A 124 -2.88 13.20 -43.56
CA ILE A 124 -3.23 13.62 -42.20
C ILE A 124 -2.28 14.72 -41.71
N GLU A 125 -0.97 14.56 -41.92
CA GLU A 125 0.05 15.55 -41.56
C GLU A 125 -0.19 16.90 -42.26
N THR A 126 -0.48 16.88 -43.57
CA THR A 126 -0.81 18.08 -44.35
C THR A 126 -2.07 18.75 -43.81
N VAL A 127 -3.16 17.99 -43.62
CA VAL A 127 -4.45 18.54 -43.20
C VAL A 127 -4.37 19.18 -41.81
N PHE A 128 -3.65 18.56 -40.87
CA PHE A 128 -3.46 19.15 -39.55
C PHE A 128 -2.44 20.28 -39.55
N SER A 129 -1.38 20.21 -40.36
CA SER A 129 -0.43 21.33 -40.52
C SER A 129 -1.11 22.59 -41.05
N LEU A 130 -2.01 22.46 -42.04
CA LEU A 130 -2.80 23.59 -42.57
C LEU A 130 -3.73 24.22 -41.54
N ARG A 131 -4.17 23.45 -40.55
CA ARG A 131 -5.07 23.90 -39.48
C ARG A 131 -4.36 24.27 -38.19
N THR A 132 -3.06 24.03 -38.11
CA THR A 132 -2.28 24.33 -36.91
C THR A 132 -2.30 25.82 -36.65
N GLN A 133 -2.99 26.22 -35.58
CA GLN A 133 -3.10 27.62 -35.17
C GLN A 133 -1.95 28.06 -34.28
N GLN A 134 -1.28 27.09 -33.62
CA GLN A 134 -0.20 27.35 -32.70
C GLN A 134 0.75 26.15 -32.61
N THR A 135 2.03 26.43 -32.37
CA THR A 135 3.03 25.43 -31.99
C THR A 135 3.25 25.51 -30.49
N LEU A 136 2.99 24.42 -29.78
CA LEU A 136 3.20 24.32 -28.34
C LEU A 136 4.66 23.96 -28.05
N LEU A 137 5.32 24.74 -27.20
CA LEU A 137 6.66 24.46 -26.64
C LEU A 137 6.60 23.67 -25.32
N GLY A 138 5.39 23.54 -24.77
CA GLY A 138 5.10 22.72 -23.61
C GLY A 138 3.60 22.49 -23.51
N LEU A 139 3.23 21.35 -22.94
CA LEU A 139 1.83 20.94 -22.78
C LEU A 139 1.62 20.36 -21.39
N GLU A 140 0.69 20.95 -20.65
CA GLU A 140 0.18 20.33 -19.43
C GLU A 140 -1.04 19.48 -19.78
N VAL A 141 -0.93 18.17 -19.62
CA VAL A 141 -2.01 17.22 -19.90
C VAL A 141 -2.76 16.99 -18.60
N ARG A 142 -4.06 17.28 -18.59
CA ARG A 142 -4.99 17.05 -17.48
C ARG A 142 -6.22 16.30 -17.99
N PRO A 143 -6.94 15.52 -17.15
CA PRO A 143 -8.16 14.85 -17.57
C PRO A 143 -9.20 15.82 -18.16
N ASP A 144 -9.33 17.00 -17.56
CA ASP A 144 -10.26 18.07 -17.93
C ASP A 144 -9.71 19.02 -19.01
N MET A 145 -8.62 18.66 -19.69
CA MET A 145 -8.04 19.53 -20.71
C MET A 145 -8.93 19.59 -21.95
N GLU A 146 -9.27 20.81 -22.37
CA GLU A 146 -9.95 21.07 -23.64
C GLU A 146 -9.05 21.89 -24.55
N VAL A 147 -8.82 21.37 -25.74
CA VAL A 147 -8.15 22.12 -26.81
C VAL A 147 -9.21 22.61 -27.78
N LYS A 148 -9.19 23.91 -28.10
CA LYS A 148 -10.20 24.54 -28.96
C LYS A 148 -9.94 24.35 -30.46
N SER A 149 -8.69 24.09 -30.85
CA SER A 149 -8.25 24.05 -32.23
C SER A 149 -7.05 23.10 -32.41
N VAL A 150 -6.54 22.96 -33.63
CA VAL A 150 -5.37 22.14 -33.93
C VAL A 150 -4.09 22.85 -33.46
N ALA A 151 -3.28 22.16 -32.66
CA ALA A 151 -1.98 22.63 -32.21
C ALA A 151 -0.89 21.59 -32.54
N GLU A 152 0.29 22.04 -32.97
CA GLU A 152 1.45 21.19 -33.21
C GLU A 152 2.33 21.18 -31.95
N LEU A 153 2.73 20.01 -31.47
CA LEU A 153 3.67 19.90 -30.36
C LEU A 153 5.10 19.79 -30.92
N ALA A 154 5.93 20.80 -30.65
CA ALA A 154 7.29 20.83 -31.19
C ALA A 154 8.15 19.66 -30.65
N LEU A 155 9.07 19.17 -31.47
CA LEU A 155 10.16 18.30 -31.02
C LEU A 155 10.89 18.97 -29.85
N ASN A 156 10.98 18.27 -28.70
CA ASN A 156 11.51 18.76 -27.40
C ASN A 156 10.57 19.56 -26.50
N SER A 157 9.27 19.59 -26.78
CA SER A 157 8.31 20.25 -25.89
C SER A 157 8.26 19.62 -24.50
N LYS A 158 8.14 20.45 -23.46
CA LYS A 158 7.96 19.98 -22.08
C LYS A 158 6.53 19.51 -21.88
N VAL A 159 6.31 18.21 -21.69
CA VAL A 159 4.99 17.66 -21.35
C VAL A 159 4.90 17.42 -19.84
N VAL A 160 3.89 17.99 -19.18
CA VAL A 160 3.59 17.77 -17.76
C VAL A 160 2.30 16.97 -17.67
N LEU A 161 2.36 15.76 -17.13
CA LEU A 161 1.17 14.94 -16.91
C LEU A 161 0.67 15.18 -15.49
N ARG A 162 -0.54 15.70 -15.33
CA ARG A 162 -1.19 15.85 -14.02
C ARG A 162 -2.43 15.00 -13.95
N ASN A 163 -2.51 14.16 -12.92
CA ASN A 163 -3.71 13.38 -12.60
C ASN A 163 -4.14 12.38 -13.70
N ILE A 164 -3.17 11.84 -14.45
CA ILE A 164 -3.43 10.88 -15.54
C ILE A 164 -2.79 9.54 -15.20
N SER A 165 -3.58 8.46 -15.30
CA SER A 165 -3.09 7.08 -15.15
C SER A 165 -2.38 6.59 -16.41
N ILE A 166 -1.25 5.88 -16.27
CA ILE A 166 -0.46 5.34 -17.39
C ILE A 166 -0.64 3.81 -17.47
N SER A 167 -1.51 3.34 -18.37
CA SER A 167 -1.68 1.91 -18.65
C SER A 167 -0.51 1.29 -19.44
N ASP A 168 -0.46 -0.04 -19.37
CA ASP A 168 0.49 -1.07 -19.83
C ASP A 168 0.83 -1.14 -21.33
N LYS A 169 0.56 -0.11 -22.14
CA LYS A 169 0.91 -0.15 -23.56
C LYS A 169 1.51 1.15 -24.06
N MET A 170 2.59 1.67 -23.48
CA MET A 170 3.32 2.77 -24.14
C MET A 170 4.01 2.25 -25.41
N ASP A 171 3.76 2.83 -26.59
CA ASP A 171 4.72 2.81 -27.71
C ASP A 171 5.12 4.25 -28.03
N VAL A 172 6.40 4.49 -28.27
CA VAL A 172 7.03 5.82 -28.25
C VAL A 172 7.82 6.05 -29.54
N ARG A 173 7.16 6.02 -30.70
CA ARG A 173 7.80 6.50 -31.93
C ARG A 173 7.95 8.03 -31.88
N GLY A 174 9.17 8.54 -32.05
CA GLY A 174 9.40 9.96 -32.40
C GLY A 174 9.45 10.99 -31.26
N GLY A 175 9.56 10.59 -29.99
CA GLY A 175 9.96 11.51 -28.92
C GLY A 175 8.85 12.07 -28.02
N ILE A 176 7.59 11.68 -28.18
CA ILE A 176 6.53 11.58 -27.14
C ILE A 176 5.45 10.66 -27.73
N SER A 177 5.08 9.58 -27.05
CA SER A 177 3.77 8.93 -27.19
C SER A 177 3.49 8.09 -25.93
N LEU A 178 2.23 8.01 -25.52
CA LEU A 178 1.83 7.46 -24.23
C LEU A 178 1.03 6.15 -24.29
N PHE A 179 0.42 5.73 -25.42
CA PHE A 179 -0.32 4.45 -25.46
C PHE A 179 -0.43 3.81 -26.88
N GLU A 180 -0.54 2.48 -26.96
CA GLU A 180 -0.64 1.64 -28.16
C GLU A 180 -1.69 0.52 -27.92
N HIS A 181 -2.99 0.76 -28.19
CA HIS A 181 -3.84 -0.19 -28.93
C HIS A 181 -5.25 0.36 -29.23
N ARG A 182 -5.75 -0.05 -30.40
CA ARG A 182 -7.05 0.19 -31.04
C ARG A 182 -8.28 -0.43 -30.33
N SER A 183 -8.67 0.06 -29.17
CA SER A 183 -10.09 -0.05 -28.80
C SER A 183 -10.59 1.27 -28.26
N THR A 184 -11.63 1.80 -28.90
CA THR A 184 -12.29 3.08 -28.65
C THR A 184 -13.03 3.16 -27.31
N GLN A 185 -12.69 2.29 -26.34
CA GLN A 185 -13.31 2.29 -25.02
C GLN A 185 -12.31 2.64 -23.92
N MET A 186 -12.26 3.95 -23.66
CA MET A 186 -11.88 4.62 -22.41
C MET A 186 -10.62 4.12 -21.69
N CYS A 187 -9.45 4.66 -22.08
CA CYS A 187 -8.21 4.54 -21.30
C CYS A 187 -8.07 5.59 -20.19
N CYS A 188 -9.00 6.56 -20.09
CA CYS A 188 -9.15 7.43 -18.93
C CYS A 188 -10.55 7.26 -18.37
N ARG A 189 -10.70 6.42 -17.34
CA ARG A 189 -11.89 6.53 -16.49
C ARG A 189 -11.71 7.79 -15.66
N VAL A 190 -12.46 8.85 -16.00
CA VAL A 190 -12.88 9.83 -15.00
C VAL A 190 -13.54 9.04 -13.89
N ARG A 191 -12.86 8.90 -12.75
CA ARG A 191 -13.57 8.54 -11.53
C ARG A 191 -14.36 9.77 -11.11
N LEU A 192 -15.64 9.52 -10.87
CA LEU A 192 -16.70 10.46 -10.52
C LEU A 192 -16.24 11.60 -9.57
N PRO A 193 -16.90 12.78 -9.64
CA PRO A 193 -16.42 14.06 -9.09
C PRO A 193 -16.47 14.19 -7.55
N ASN A 194 -16.33 13.10 -6.82
CA ASN A 194 -16.24 13.13 -5.36
C ASN A 194 -14.82 12.73 -4.93
N GLU A 195 -13.97 13.74 -4.67
CA GLU A 195 -12.79 13.74 -3.78
C GLU A 195 -11.91 12.47 -3.70
N THR A 196 -11.59 11.79 -4.81
CA THR A 196 -10.80 10.54 -4.73
C THR A 196 -9.46 10.64 -5.46
N ASN A 197 -8.43 11.05 -4.72
CA ASN A 197 -6.98 10.84 -4.91
C ASN A 197 -6.49 10.57 -6.35
N ASP A 198 -5.86 11.60 -6.94
CA ASP A 198 -5.14 11.57 -8.21
C ASP A 198 -4.00 10.52 -8.23
N ARG A 199 -4.33 9.31 -8.66
CA ARG A 199 -3.44 8.15 -8.65
C ARG A 199 -2.85 7.89 -10.04
N ILE A 200 -1.53 7.83 -10.12
CA ILE A 200 -0.78 7.35 -11.28
C ILE A 200 -0.33 5.91 -11.03
N ASP A 201 -0.65 5.03 -11.97
CA ASP A 201 -0.19 3.64 -12.01
C ASP A 201 0.71 3.49 -13.23
N ILE A 202 1.84 2.79 -13.10
CA ILE A 202 2.79 2.49 -14.17
C ILE A 202 3.10 1.00 -14.08
N ARG A 203 2.45 0.19 -14.92
CA ARG A 203 2.61 -1.27 -14.92
C ARG A 203 3.09 -1.75 -16.28
N THR A 204 3.98 -2.73 -16.27
CA THR A 204 4.40 -3.46 -17.47
C THR A 204 3.99 -4.93 -17.39
N ILE A 205 3.11 -5.28 -16.45
CA ILE A 205 2.63 -6.65 -16.24
C ILE A 205 1.59 -6.95 -17.33
N GLY A 206 1.93 -7.85 -18.25
CA GLY A 206 1.07 -8.25 -19.37
C GLY A 206 1.61 -7.88 -20.76
N CYS A 207 2.69 -7.11 -20.84
CA CYS A 207 3.35 -6.79 -22.11
C CYS A 207 4.12 -8.01 -22.64
N ASN A 208 4.06 -8.26 -23.95
CA ASN A 208 4.96 -9.22 -24.59
C ASN A 208 6.40 -8.65 -24.65
N LYS A 209 7.39 -9.53 -24.89
CA LYS A 209 8.81 -9.11 -24.92
C LYS A 209 9.10 -8.04 -25.97
N GLU A 210 8.35 -8.05 -27.08
CA GLU A 210 8.48 -7.09 -28.19
C GLU A 210 8.01 -5.69 -27.78
N GLY A 211 6.85 -5.56 -27.15
CA GLY A 211 6.36 -4.28 -26.62
C GLY A 211 7.28 -3.70 -25.55
N ILE A 212 7.88 -4.54 -24.69
CA ILE A 212 8.90 -4.10 -23.73
C ILE A 212 10.17 -3.61 -24.44
N GLY A 213 10.56 -4.26 -25.54
CA GLY A 213 11.71 -3.87 -26.37
C GLY A 213 11.52 -2.49 -27.01
N ASN A 214 10.34 -2.24 -27.60
CA ASN A 214 10.01 -0.96 -28.22
C ASN A 214 10.03 0.17 -27.18
N ILE A 215 9.44 -0.04 -26.00
CA ILE A 215 9.51 0.92 -24.88
C ILE A 215 10.97 1.25 -24.54
N ASP A 216 11.84 0.25 -24.45
CA ASP A 216 13.26 0.44 -24.10
C ASP A 216 14.04 1.22 -25.15
N GLU A 217 13.87 0.91 -26.44
CA GLU A 217 14.50 1.63 -27.55
C GLU A 217 14.09 3.10 -27.56
N ASN A 218 12.81 3.34 -27.38
CA ASN A 218 12.29 4.69 -27.43
C ASN A 218 12.71 5.50 -26.19
N ILE A 219 12.73 4.90 -25.00
CA ILE A 219 13.20 5.53 -23.77
C ILE A 219 14.67 5.92 -23.86
N LYS A 220 15.52 5.14 -24.55
CA LYS A 220 16.93 5.50 -24.77
C LYS A 220 17.10 6.82 -25.52
N THR A 221 16.13 7.21 -26.33
CA THR A 221 16.17 8.49 -27.08
C THR A 221 15.78 9.69 -26.22
N ILE A 222 15.11 9.48 -25.09
CA ILE A 222 14.66 10.55 -24.18
C ILE A 222 15.82 10.96 -23.28
N GLN A 223 16.11 12.27 -23.24
CA GLN A 223 17.08 12.80 -22.29
C GLN A 223 16.56 12.60 -20.85
N LYS A 224 17.43 12.06 -19.98
CA LYS A 224 17.15 11.77 -18.57
C LYS A 224 16.47 12.95 -17.87
N ARG A 225 15.48 12.66 -17.00
CA ARG A 225 14.79 13.60 -16.10
C ARG A 225 13.93 14.69 -16.77
N ARG A 226 13.51 14.51 -18.02
CA ARG A 226 12.65 15.50 -18.70
C ARG A 226 11.17 15.42 -18.35
N ILE A 227 10.73 14.31 -17.77
CA ILE A 227 9.32 14.13 -17.38
C ILE A 227 9.19 14.52 -15.91
N ASN A 228 8.35 15.50 -15.58
CA ASN A 228 8.00 15.78 -14.19
C ASN A 228 6.61 15.19 -13.90
N ILE A 229 6.54 14.32 -12.91
CA ILE A 229 5.30 13.70 -12.45
C ILE A 229 4.96 14.30 -11.10
N GLU A 230 3.85 15.04 -11.06
CA GLU A 230 3.25 15.56 -9.83
C GLU A 230 1.93 14.80 -9.61
N ALA A 231 1.87 13.99 -8.55
CA ALA A 231 0.69 13.16 -8.28
C ALA A 231 0.49 12.91 -6.79
N SER A 232 -0.75 12.69 -6.34
CA SER A 232 -0.94 12.31 -4.93
C SER A 232 -0.35 10.94 -4.65
N CYS A 233 -0.51 9.99 -5.58
CA CYS A 233 -0.01 8.63 -5.43
C CYS A 233 0.61 8.08 -6.72
N ILE A 234 1.76 7.42 -6.62
CA ILE A 234 2.42 6.72 -7.73
C ILE A 234 2.61 5.25 -7.36
N TYR A 235 2.28 4.37 -8.31
CA TYR A 235 2.52 2.95 -8.21
C TYR A 235 3.29 2.51 -9.45
N ALA A 236 4.46 1.91 -9.27
CA ALA A 236 5.24 1.37 -10.37
C ALA A 236 5.69 -0.07 -10.07
N THR A 237 5.60 -0.96 -11.05
CA THR A 237 6.05 -2.35 -10.89
C THR A 237 6.86 -2.86 -12.07
N GLY A 238 7.82 -3.75 -11.81
CA GLY A 238 8.66 -4.37 -12.84
C GLY A 238 9.47 -3.34 -13.61
N LYS A 239 9.49 -3.45 -14.94
CA LYS A 239 10.16 -2.50 -15.84
C LYS A 239 9.59 -1.08 -15.70
N GLY A 240 8.33 -0.91 -15.29
CA GLY A 240 7.73 0.39 -14.99
C GLY A 240 8.51 1.20 -13.94
N VAL A 241 9.17 0.53 -13.01
CA VAL A 241 10.08 1.17 -12.05
C VAL A 241 11.32 1.72 -12.77
N CYS A 242 11.91 0.97 -13.71
CA CYS A 242 13.05 1.45 -14.51
C CYS A 242 12.70 2.72 -15.30
N ILE A 243 11.51 2.73 -15.93
CA ILE A 243 11.02 3.87 -16.71
C ILE A 243 10.89 5.11 -15.82
N LEU A 244 10.18 4.95 -14.69
CA LEU A 244 9.96 6.02 -13.73
C LEU A 244 11.28 6.62 -13.26
N LEU A 245 12.22 5.77 -12.86
CA LEU A 245 13.47 6.20 -12.24
C LEU A 245 14.48 6.80 -13.24
N LYS A 246 14.51 6.32 -14.49
CA LYS A 246 15.44 6.83 -15.51
C LYS A 246 14.97 8.13 -16.14
N GLN A 247 13.65 8.31 -16.30
CA GLN A 247 13.10 9.37 -17.13
C GLN A 247 12.33 10.46 -16.37
N CYS A 248 11.86 10.15 -15.15
CA CYS A 248 10.97 11.04 -14.43
C CYS A 248 11.63 11.67 -13.19
N THR A 249 11.30 12.93 -12.95
CA THR A 249 11.35 13.56 -11.62
C THR A 249 9.97 13.37 -10.99
N VAL A 250 9.92 13.01 -9.71
CA VAL A 250 8.69 12.57 -9.07
C VAL A 250 8.40 13.40 -7.82
N ASP A 251 7.32 14.17 -7.80
CA ASP A 251 6.79 14.78 -6.58
C ASP A 251 5.47 14.10 -6.23
N ALA A 252 5.47 13.30 -5.15
CA ALA A 252 4.30 12.56 -4.73
C ALA A 252 4.11 12.48 -3.22
N CYS A 253 2.86 12.52 -2.78
CA CYS A 253 2.55 12.23 -1.37
C CYS A 253 2.83 10.76 -1.04
N TYR A 254 2.57 9.85 -1.98
CA TYR A 254 2.77 8.40 -1.81
C TYR A 254 3.42 7.78 -3.04
N CYS A 255 4.47 6.98 -2.86
CA CYS A 255 5.13 6.25 -3.93
C CYS A 255 5.32 4.78 -3.55
N SER A 256 4.85 3.87 -4.40
CA SER A 256 5.00 2.41 -4.23
C SER A 256 5.72 1.80 -5.43
N LEU A 257 6.92 1.28 -5.21
CA LEU A 257 7.76 0.63 -6.22
C LEU A 257 7.91 -0.86 -5.92
N GLY A 258 7.64 -1.72 -6.90
CA GLY A 258 7.77 -3.17 -6.76
C GLY A 258 8.60 -3.78 -7.87
N ILE A 259 9.68 -4.48 -7.54
CA ILE A 259 10.50 -5.21 -8.52
C ILE A 259 10.54 -6.68 -8.11
N THR A 260 10.08 -7.55 -9.00
CA THR A 260 10.06 -9.01 -8.79
C THR A 260 11.23 -9.73 -9.45
N GLU A 261 11.83 -9.15 -10.49
CA GLU A 261 12.94 -9.74 -11.24
C GLU A 261 14.25 -9.01 -10.97
N GLN A 262 15.31 -9.78 -10.70
CA GLN A 262 16.64 -9.25 -10.39
C GLN A 262 17.23 -8.43 -11.56
N GLY A 263 16.95 -8.81 -12.81
CA GLY A 263 17.48 -8.10 -13.98
C GLY A 263 17.10 -6.63 -14.02
N TYR A 264 15.88 -6.26 -13.58
CA TYR A 264 15.46 -4.85 -13.58
C TYR A 264 16.22 -4.02 -12.54
N ILE A 265 16.50 -4.56 -11.34
CA ILE A 265 17.27 -3.82 -10.34
C ILE A 265 18.73 -3.67 -10.77
N GLU A 266 19.31 -4.69 -11.42
CA GLU A 266 20.64 -4.62 -12.00
C GLU A 266 20.73 -3.58 -13.11
N GLU A 267 19.72 -3.51 -13.97
CA GLU A 267 19.63 -2.51 -15.04
C GLU A 267 19.48 -1.07 -14.52
N ILE A 268 18.80 -0.88 -13.38
CA ILE A 268 18.68 0.43 -12.73
C ILE A 268 20.01 0.84 -12.10
N LEU A 269 20.65 -0.08 -11.38
CA LEU A 269 21.85 0.20 -10.59
C LEU A 269 23.16 0.11 -11.39
N GLY A 270 23.15 -0.48 -12.59
CA GLY A 270 24.31 -0.57 -13.49
C GLY A 270 24.57 0.71 -14.30
N ASP A 271 23.66 1.69 -14.27
CA ASP A 271 23.85 3.00 -14.91
C ASP A 271 24.71 3.88 -13.98
N GLU A 272 25.85 4.38 -14.46
CA GLU A 272 26.88 5.08 -13.67
C GLU A 272 26.39 6.35 -12.94
N ASN A 273 25.19 6.84 -13.25
CA ASN A 273 24.54 7.95 -12.57
C ASN A 273 23.79 7.48 -11.32
N GLN A 274 24.53 7.23 -10.24
CA GLN A 274 24.13 6.67 -8.93
C GLN A 274 23.01 7.42 -8.15
N ARG A 275 22.37 8.45 -8.72
CA ARG A 275 21.23 9.16 -8.10
C ARG A 275 19.97 8.93 -8.94
N VAL A 276 19.24 7.92 -8.52
CA VAL A 276 18.12 7.32 -9.25
C VAL A 276 16.80 8.07 -8.95
N TRP A 277 16.74 8.86 -7.88
CA TRP A 277 15.56 9.63 -7.49
C TRP A 277 15.93 11.08 -7.17
N ALA A 278 15.21 12.03 -7.76
CA ALA A 278 15.37 13.48 -7.53
C ALA A 278 14.05 14.13 -7.08
N GLY A 279 13.17 13.31 -6.51
CA GLY A 279 11.81 13.66 -6.16
C GLY A 279 11.57 13.91 -4.67
N LYS A 280 10.37 14.34 -4.30
CA LYS A 280 9.89 14.36 -2.92
C LYS A 280 8.80 13.30 -2.76
N ALA A 281 9.05 12.31 -1.91
CA ALA A 281 8.04 11.35 -1.47
C ALA A 281 7.82 11.45 0.04
N LYS A 282 6.58 11.76 0.47
CA LYS A 282 6.25 11.75 1.90
C LYS A 282 6.16 10.31 2.42
N ASN A 283 5.52 9.43 1.66
CA ASN A 283 5.34 8.02 2.00
C ASN A 283 5.95 7.14 0.91
N LEU A 284 6.86 6.24 1.27
CA LEU A 284 7.54 5.34 0.35
C LEU A 284 7.23 3.88 0.69
N GLN A 285 6.89 3.10 -0.33
CA GLN A 285 6.75 1.66 -0.26
C GLN A 285 7.67 0.99 -1.29
N LEU A 286 8.58 0.12 -0.85
CA LEU A 286 9.43 -0.70 -1.70
C LEU A 286 9.12 -2.18 -1.50
N ARG A 287 8.94 -2.93 -2.60
CA ARG A 287 8.63 -4.36 -2.56
C ARG A 287 9.58 -5.19 -3.43
N GLY A 288 9.98 -6.36 -2.93
CA GLY A 288 10.89 -7.27 -3.62
C GLY A 288 12.28 -6.66 -3.79
N TYR A 289 12.91 -6.86 -4.96
CA TYR A 289 14.22 -6.29 -5.29
C TYR A 289 14.25 -4.75 -5.26
N ALA A 290 13.08 -4.08 -5.29
CA ALA A 290 13.01 -2.62 -5.18
C ALA A 290 13.56 -2.12 -3.84
N VAL A 291 13.59 -2.95 -2.79
CA VAL A 291 14.16 -2.58 -1.49
C VAL A 291 15.62 -2.14 -1.63
N ASN A 292 16.40 -2.76 -2.53
CA ASN A 292 17.79 -2.38 -2.83
C ASN A 292 17.95 -0.96 -3.41
N LEU A 293 16.86 -0.29 -3.78
CA LEU A 293 16.90 1.12 -4.20
C LEU A 293 17.05 2.08 -3.03
N LEU A 294 16.74 1.66 -1.79
CA LEU A 294 16.69 2.54 -0.61
C LEU A 294 17.95 3.44 -0.46
N PRO A 295 19.20 2.94 -0.57
CA PRO A 295 20.39 3.79 -0.42
C PRO A 295 20.52 4.88 -1.51
N TYR A 296 19.83 4.70 -2.63
CA TYR A 296 19.92 5.57 -3.81
C TYR A 296 18.79 6.60 -3.87
N LEU A 297 17.86 6.59 -2.91
CA LEU A 297 16.74 7.53 -2.80
C LEU A 297 17.14 8.78 -2.01
N VAL A 298 18.05 9.57 -2.59
CA VAL A 298 18.66 10.76 -1.97
C VAL A 298 17.62 11.86 -1.65
N GLU A 299 17.79 12.52 -0.49
CA GLU A 299 17.14 13.82 -0.13
C GLU A 299 15.60 13.82 -0.01
N ASN A 300 14.96 12.69 0.28
CA ASN A 300 13.52 12.70 0.51
C ASN A 300 13.17 13.07 1.96
N GLN A 301 12.20 13.97 2.11
CA GLN A 301 11.50 14.23 3.39
C GLN A 301 10.50 13.09 3.69
N MET A 302 10.97 11.83 3.68
CA MET A 302 10.11 10.67 3.93
C MET A 302 9.68 10.68 5.39
N GLN A 303 8.38 10.67 5.61
CA GLN A 303 7.78 10.50 6.93
C GLN A 303 7.47 9.03 7.18
N GLU A 304 7.07 8.27 6.16
CA GLU A 304 6.68 6.87 6.29
C GLU A 304 7.42 6.01 5.26
N ILE A 305 8.07 4.94 5.72
CA ILE A 305 8.78 3.98 4.88
C ILE A 305 8.24 2.58 5.15
N TYR A 306 7.80 1.89 4.10
CA TYR A 306 7.38 0.49 4.12
C TYR A 306 8.28 -0.34 3.19
N LEU A 307 8.96 -1.35 3.72
CA LEU A 307 9.86 -2.22 2.97
C LEU A 307 9.41 -3.67 3.12
N SER A 308 9.18 -4.37 2.01
CA SER A 308 8.76 -5.77 2.03
C SER A 308 9.62 -6.61 1.09
N ALA A 309 10.32 -7.59 1.64
CA ALA A 309 11.15 -8.51 0.89
C ALA A 309 10.81 -9.96 1.25
N GLY A 310 10.37 -10.76 0.27
CA GLY A 310 10.03 -12.17 0.50
C GLY A 310 11.22 -13.11 0.71
N GLY A 311 12.44 -12.70 0.37
CA GLY A 311 13.66 -13.51 0.50
C GLY A 311 14.91 -12.63 0.56
N SER A 312 16.01 -13.18 1.09
CA SER A 312 17.26 -12.44 1.33
C SER A 312 17.93 -11.93 0.06
N CYS A 313 17.70 -12.58 -1.09
CA CYS A 313 18.15 -12.06 -2.39
C CYS A 313 17.57 -10.68 -2.75
N HIS A 314 16.39 -10.33 -2.22
CA HIS A 314 15.76 -9.03 -2.46
C HIS A 314 16.44 -7.88 -1.71
N VAL A 315 17.33 -8.17 -0.76
CA VAL A 315 18.01 -7.19 0.09
C VAL A 315 19.53 -7.38 0.11
N SER A 316 20.07 -8.30 -0.71
CA SER A 316 21.48 -8.71 -0.66
C SER A 316 22.46 -7.54 -0.74
N ARG A 317 22.22 -6.59 -1.64
CA ARG A 317 23.09 -5.41 -1.81
C ARG A 317 23.12 -4.51 -0.58
N ILE A 318 21.99 -4.35 0.10
CA ILE A 318 21.93 -3.57 1.35
C ILE A 318 22.67 -4.30 2.47
N LEU A 319 22.56 -5.63 2.53
CA LEU A 319 23.20 -6.41 3.57
C LEU A 319 24.73 -6.41 3.49
N GLU A 320 25.29 -6.08 2.32
CA GLU A 320 26.73 -5.86 2.12
C GLU A 320 27.23 -4.52 2.66
N ALA A 321 26.32 -3.56 2.93
CA ALA A 321 26.68 -2.26 3.45
C ALA A 321 27.15 -2.34 4.91
N GLU A 322 27.94 -1.34 5.34
CA GLU A 322 28.33 -1.21 6.74
C GLU A 322 27.10 -0.90 7.61
N ASP A 323 27.17 -1.25 8.90
CA ASP A 323 26.09 -0.93 9.83
C ASP A 323 25.94 0.59 9.96
N ARG A 324 24.68 1.05 10.03
CA ARG A 324 24.34 2.48 10.09
C ARG A 324 24.94 3.32 8.96
N SER A 325 25.13 2.74 7.77
CA SER A 325 25.61 3.46 6.59
C SER A 325 24.49 4.00 5.69
N ILE A 326 23.26 3.49 5.85
CA ILE A 326 22.13 3.86 5.00
C ILE A 326 21.27 4.90 5.72
N TRP A 327 21.47 6.16 5.35
CA TRP A 327 20.67 7.26 5.85
C TRP A 327 19.22 7.22 5.33
N VAL A 328 18.25 7.15 6.25
CA VAL A 328 16.81 7.13 5.90
C VAL A 328 16.08 8.44 6.19
N GLY A 329 16.77 9.45 6.75
CA GLY A 329 16.15 10.73 7.08
C GLY A 329 15.36 10.72 8.40
N ASN A 330 14.44 11.68 8.53
CA ASN A 330 13.60 11.88 9.71
C ASN A 330 12.30 11.06 9.62
N VAL A 331 12.44 9.74 9.58
CA VAL A 331 11.31 8.80 9.43
C VAL A 331 10.46 8.79 10.69
N LYS A 332 9.17 9.07 10.55
CA LYS A 332 8.17 8.95 11.61
C LYS A 332 7.68 7.50 11.76
N LYS A 333 7.49 6.79 10.66
CA LYS A 333 7.05 5.38 10.68
C LYS A 333 7.90 4.51 9.77
N LEU A 334 8.40 3.41 10.32
CA LEU A 334 9.18 2.42 9.59
C LEU A 334 8.53 1.05 9.74
N ASP A 335 8.13 0.44 8.62
CA ASP A 335 7.54 -0.90 8.58
C ASP A 335 8.40 -1.83 7.71
N LEU A 336 8.98 -2.86 8.33
CA LEU A 336 9.85 -3.83 7.68
C LEU A 336 9.22 -5.22 7.72
N VAL A 337 9.00 -5.80 6.53
CA VAL A 337 8.32 -7.09 6.36
C VAL A 337 9.21 -8.10 5.65
N GLY A 338 9.28 -9.31 6.20
CA GLY A 338 10.08 -10.42 5.69
C GLY A 338 11.58 -10.16 5.82
N SER A 339 12.37 -10.53 4.82
CA SER A 339 13.82 -10.30 4.80
C SER A 339 14.23 -8.82 4.82
N ALA A 340 13.27 -7.89 4.68
CA ALA A 340 13.53 -6.47 4.91
C ALA A 340 13.81 -6.16 6.39
N VAL A 341 13.49 -7.06 7.32
CA VAL A 341 13.88 -6.87 8.72
C VAL A 341 15.40 -6.91 8.88
N GLU A 342 16.12 -7.77 8.13
CA GLU A 342 17.59 -7.92 8.22
C GLU A 342 18.37 -6.63 7.92
N ILE A 343 17.75 -5.66 7.23
CA ILE A 343 18.42 -4.41 6.91
C ILE A 343 18.39 -3.40 8.06
N LEU A 344 17.65 -3.67 9.14
CA LEU A 344 17.51 -2.75 10.28
C LEU A 344 18.87 -2.27 10.85
N PRO A 345 19.88 -3.13 11.08
CA PRO A 345 21.20 -2.68 11.55
C PRO A 345 21.95 -1.78 10.55
N LYS A 346 21.59 -1.85 9.27
CA LYS A 346 22.19 -1.06 8.19
C LYS A 346 21.64 0.36 8.12
N LEU A 347 20.47 0.59 8.72
CA LEU A 347 19.81 1.90 8.69
C LEU A 347 20.44 2.85 9.71
N GLN A 348 20.77 4.05 9.26
CA GLN A 348 21.17 5.16 10.10
C GLN A 348 19.92 5.97 10.48
N LEU A 349 19.47 5.81 11.71
CA LEU A 349 18.36 6.56 12.29
C LEU A 349 18.89 7.77 13.05
N HIS A 350 18.25 8.93 12.89
CA HIS A 350 18.66 10.16 13.58
C HIS A 350 18.46 10.03 15.10
N GLU A 351 19.48 10.37 15.90
CA GLU A 351 19.42 10.22 17.36
C GLU A 351 18.36 11.12 18.02
N GLU A 352 18.16 12.32 17.48
CA GLU A 352 17.22 13.30 18.04
C GLU A 352 15.75 13.10 17.61
N VAL A 353 15.49 12.22 16.63
CA VAL A 353 14.14 12.02 16.09
C VAL A 353 13.42 10.95 16.91
N GLU A 354 12.29 11.33 17.48
CA GLU A 354 11.35 10.40 18.09
C GLU A 354 10.47 9.78 17.00
N MET A 355 10.70 8.49 16.71
CA MET A 355 9.92 7.71 15.76
C MET A 355 8.53 7.42 16.35
N GLU A 356 7.47 7.68 15.58
CA GLU A 356 6.09 7.40 15.97
C GLU A 356 5.82 5.88 16.00
N GLU A 357 6.32 5.13 15.01
CA GLU A 357 6.09 3.69 14.93
C GLU A 357 7.23 2.93 14.23
N LEU A 358 7.73 1.87 14.88
CA LEU A 358 8.58 0.84 14.30
C LEU A 358 7.82 -0.49 14.28
N SER A 359 7.53 -1.01 13.09
CA SER A 359 6.83 -2.28 12.87
C SER A 359 7.76 -3.26 12.16
N LEU A 360 7.96 -4.43 12.75
CA LEU A 360 8.80 -5.50 12.22
C LEU A 360 7.97 -6.79 12.18
N SER A 361 7.91 -7.44 11.03
CA SER A 361 7.14 -8.68 10.86
C SER A 361 7.82 -9.67 9.92
N THR A 362 8.05 -10.90 10.36
CA THR A 362 8.52 -12.02 9.52
C THR A 362 7.78 -13.31 9.84
N GLY A 363 7.71 -14.21 8.87
CA GLY A 363 7.13 -15.56 9.06
C GLY A 363 8.16 -16.68 9.00
N GLY A 364 9.45 -16.35 8.85
CA GLY A 364 10.56 -17.29 8.86
C GLY A 364 11.74 -16.74 9.64
N SER A 365 12.37 -17.59 10.45
CA SER A 365 13.54 -17.25 11.27
C SER A 365 14.82 -17.07 10.45
N ASP A 366 14.85 -17.61 9.22
CA ASP A 366 15.89 -17.35 8.22
C ASP A 366 15.94 -15.87 7.82
N GLN A 367 14.80 -15.17 7.89
CA GLN A 367 14.66 -13.75 7.54
C GLN A 367 15.14 -12.77 8.64
N ILE A 368 15.68 -13.28 9.74
CA ILE A 368 16.27 -12.47 10.84
C ILE A 368 17.62 -13.03 11.30
N SER A 369 18.15 -14.03 10.60
CA SER A 369 19.34 -14.80 11.02
C SER A 369 20.53 -13.90 11.34
N LYS A 370 20.80 -12.92 10.48
CA LYS A 370 21.91 -11.96 10.64
C LYS A 370 21.75 -11.05 11.86
N ILE A 371 20.53 -10.68 12.22
CA ILE A 371 20.28 -9.85 13.41
C ILE A 371 20.47 -10.67 14.68
N LEU A 372 20.09 -11.95 14.65
CA LEU A 372 20.23 -12.83 15.80
C LEU A 372 21.70 -13.14 16.13
N GLU A 373 22.62 -12.99 15.17
CA GLU A 373 24.07 -13.07 15.38
C GLU A 373 24.65 -11.85 16.10
N ALA A 374 23.92 -10.72 16.13
CA ALA A 374 24.37 -9.52 16.81
C ALA A 374 24.39 -9.70 18.34
N GLU A 375 25.21 -8.91 19.03
CA GLU A 375 25.21 -8.87 20.50
C GLU A 375 23.88 -8.32 21.03
N ASP A 376 23.51 -8.68 22.26
CA ASP A 376 22.32 -8.11 22.90
C ASP A 376 22.49 -6.59 23.08
N ASN A 377 21.42 -5.83 22.88
CA ASN A 377 21.42 -4.37 22.92
C ASN A 377 22.45 -3.71 21.97
N SER A 378 22.71 -4.29 20.78
CA SER A 378 23.64 -3.72 19.79
C SER A 378 22.94 -3.01 18.63
N VAL A 379 21.71 -3.41 18.29
CA VAL A 379 20.95 -2.87 17.15
C VAL A 379 20.20 -1.61 17.58
N TRP A 380 20.80 -0.45 17.30
CA TRP A 380 20.23 0.84 17.67
C TRP A 380 18.96 1.19 16.89
N VAL A 381 17.88 1.47 17.61
CA VAL A 381 16.59 1.89 17.03
C VAL A 381 16.14 3.30 17.48
N GLY A 382 16.91 3.96 18.34
CA GLY A 382 16.63 5.34 18.79
C GLY A 382 15.47 5.46 19.79
N LYS A 383 14.74 6.58 19.72
CA LYS A 383 13.52 6.85 20.49
C LYS A 383 12.31 6.40 19.67
N VAL A 384 11.47 5.51 20.23
CA VAL A 384 10.33 4.88 19.54
C VAL A 384 9.10 4.92 20.45
N LYS A 385 8.01 5.53 19.97
CA LYS A 385 6.73 5.58 20.68
C LYS A 385 5.98 4.25 20.62
N ILE A 386 5.88 3.64 19.44
CA ILE A 386 5.18 2.37 19.23
C ILE A 386 6.15 1.37 18.61
N LEU A 387 6.42 0.27 19.32
CA LEU A 387 7.20 -0.84 18.80
C LEU A 387 6.29 -2.07 18.59
N ARG A 388 6.18 -2.54 17.35
CA ARG A 388 5.43 -3.75 16.99
C ARG A 388 6.37 -4.82 16.46
N LEU A 389 6.39 -5.98 17.12
CA LEU A 389 7.09 -7.17 16.65
C LEU A 389 6.08 -8.30 16.43
N GLU A 390 6.02 -8.82 15.21
CA GLU A 390 5.16 -9.94 14.84
C GLU A 390 5.95 -11.12 14.27
N GLY A 391 5.49 -12.33 14.58
CA GLY A 391 6.12 -13.55 14.08
C GLY A 391 7.50 -13.80 14.67
N ASP A 392 8.46 -14.25 13.86
CA ASP A 392 9.82 -14.57 14.34
C ASP A 392 10.61 -13.32 14.79
N THR A 393 10.20 -12.12 14.37
CA THR A 393 10.86 -10.86 14.79
C THR A 393 10.87 -10.64 16.29
N ILE A 394 10.00 -11.31 17.05
CA ILE A 394 10.02 -11.23 18.50
C ILE A 394 11.39 -11.65 19.04
N GLU A 395 12.06 -12.63 18.44
CA GLU A 395 13.38 -13.12 18.87
C GLU A 395 14.48 -12.04 18.78
N ILE A 396 14.28 -10.96 18.02
CA ILE A 396 15.25 -9.86 17.94
C ILE A 396 15.09 -8.86 19.09
N LEU A 397 14.04 -8.95 19.91
CA LEU A 397 13.78 -8.01 21.00
C LEU A 397 15.01 -7.78 21.92
N PRO A 398 15.75 -8.82 22.36
CA PRO A 398 16.97 -8.63 23.16
C PRO A 398 18.12 -7.94 22.40
N LYS A 399 18.08 -7.93 21.07
CA LYS A 399 19.09 -7.31 20.21
C LYS A 399 18.88 -5.81 20.06
N LEU A 400 17.65 -5.33 20.25
CA LEU A 400 17.29 -3.94 20.05
C LEU A 400 17.82 -3.05 21.18
N LYS A 401 18.53 -1.98 20.82
CA LYS A 401 18.98 -0.93 21.72
C LYS A 401 18.10 0.31 21.55
N LEU A 402 17.24 0.54 22.55
CA LEU A 402 16.46 1.77 22.68
C LEU A 402 17.30 2.86 23.35
N HIS A 403 16.98 4.12 23.08
CA HIS A 403 17.54 5.25 23.80
C HIS A 403 17.17 5.17 25.30
N GLU A 404 18.08 5.52 26.22
CA GLU A 404 17.88 5.39 27.68
C GLU A 404 16.66 6.18 28.19
N GLU A 405 16.47 7.38 27.64
CA GLU A 405 15.31 8.24 27.91
C GLU A 405 14.02 7.84 27.19
N ASN A 406 13.98 6.73 26.44
CA ASN A 406 12.80 6.35 25.67
C ASN A 406 11.61 6.02 26.58
N VAL A 407 10.50 6.74 26.39
CA VAL A 407 9.22 6.46 27.04
C VAL A 407 8.24 5.99 25.97
N MET A 408 8.15 4.67 25.82
CA MET A 408 7.32 4.02 24.81
C MET A 408 5.84 4.10 25.20
N GLU A 409 5.00 4.53 24.26
CA GLU A 409 3.54 4.54 24.39
C GLU A 409 2.97 3.12 24.32
N GLU A 410 3.44 2.29 23.37
CA GLU A 410 2.96 0.92 23.20
C GLU A 410 4.09 -0.05 22.78
N LEU A 411 4.25 -1.16 23.52
CA LEU A 411 4.99 -2.34 23.08
C LEU A 411 3.99 -3.44 22.68
N HIS A 412 3.98 -3.80 21.40
CA HIS A 412 3.07 -4.79 20.83
C HIS A 412 3.85 -6.03 20.36
N LEU A 413 3.58 -7.19 20.97
CA LEU A 413 4.23 -8.44 20.59
C LEU A 413 3.17 -9.49 20.21
N HIS A 414 3.33 -10.12 19.04
CA HIS A 414 2.40 -11.17 18.58
C HIS A 414 3.11 -12.37 17.91
N ALA A 415 3.10 -13.52 18.58
CA ALA A 415 3.66 -14.77 18.07
C ALA A 415 2.56 -15.76 17.69
N TYR A 416 2.49 -16.14 16.42
CA TYR A 416 1.52 -17.11 15.92
C TYR A 416 1.88 -18.57 16.23
N SER A 417 3.15 -18.87 16.54
CA SER A 417 3.64 -20.19 16.92
C SER A 417 4.55 -20.11 18.15
N SER A 418 4.70 -21.20 18.89
CA SER A 418 5.67 -21.29 20.00
C SER A 418 7.11 -21.20 19.53
N GLY A 419 7.38 -21.60 18.27
CA GLY A 419 8.69 -21.50 17.63
C GLY A 419 9.26 -20.08 17.68
N HIS A 420 8.41 -19.07 17.51
CA HIS A 420 8.80 -17.66 17.41
C HIS A 420 9.30 -17.03 18.73
N VAL A 421 9.16 -17.73 19.87
CA VAL A 421 9.55 -17.21 21.19
C VAL A 421 10.58 -18.09 21.88
N ASN A 422 10.98 -19.22 21.27
CA ASN A 422 11.80 -20.23 21.93
C ASN A 422 13.13 -19.66 22.43
N ARG A 423 13.85 -18.88 21.61
CA ARG A 423 15.12 -18.27 22.03
C ARG A 423 14.96 -17.31 23.21
N ILE A 424 13.87 -16.54 23.25
CA ILE A 424 13.61 -15.63 24.37
C ILE A 424 13.29 -16.39 25.65
N LEU A 425 12.58 -17.52 25.54
CA LEU A 425 12.23 -18.31 26.72
C LEU A 425 13.44 -18.97 27.39
N GLU A 426 14.55 -19.11 26.68
CA GLU A 426 15.84 -19.55 27.22
C GLU A 426 16.56 -18.47 28.04
N ALA A 427 16.18 -17.20 27.88
CA ALA A 427 16.77 -16.10 28.64
C ALA A 427 16.42 -16.18 30.13
N GLU A 428 17.24 -15.57 30.98
CA GLU A 428 16.94 -15.46 32.42
C GLU A 428 15.71 -14.58 32.65
N ASP A 429 15.01 -14.80 33.77
CA ASP A 429 13.86 -13.96 34.12
C ASP A 429 14.31 -12.51 34.34
N ARG A 430 13.54 -11.56 33.80
CA ARG A 430 13.85 -10.11 33.84
C ARG A 430 15.22 -9.73 33.26
N SER A 431 15.71 -10.48 32.28
CA SER A 431 16.95 -10.16 31.56
C SER A 431 16.74 -9.24 30.34
N ILE A 432 15.51 -9.16 29.81
CA ILE A 432 15.22 -8.40 28.59
C ILE A 432 14.67 -7.03 28.95
N TRP A 433 15.53 -6.02 28.88
CA TRP A 433 15.14 -4.65 29.13
C TRP A 433 14.37 -4.05 27.95
N VAL A 434 13.16 -3.56 28.21
CA VAL A 434 12.28 -2.94 27.19
C VAL A 434 12.07 -1.44 27.41
N GLY A 435 12.80 -0.85 28.35
CA GLY A 435 12.68 0.57 28.71
C GLY A 435 11.41 0.90 29.50
N LYS A 436 10.97 2.16 29.40
CA LYS A 436 9.77 2.68 30.06
C LYS A 436 8.58 2.49 29.13
N VAL A 437 7.63 1.61 29.49
CA VAL A 437 6.48 1.25 28.63
C VAL A 437 5.16 1.62 29.30
N LYS A 438 4.34 2.44 28.62
CA LYS A 438 2.99 2.80 29.11
C LYS A 438 1.96 1.71 28.85
N ARG A 439 1.98 1.08 27.67
CA ARG A 439 1.03 0.01 27.29
C ARG A 439 1.79 -1.22 26.78
N LEU A 440 1.62 -2.35 27.45
CA LEU A 440 2.21 -3.63 27.05
C LEU A 440 1.11 -4.57 26.53
N SER A 441 1.20 -4.97 25.26
CA SER A 441 0.25 -5.87 24.62
C SER A 441 0.95 -7.15 24.15
N LEU A 442 0.70 -8.27 24.83
CA LEU A 442 1.20 -9.59 24.48
C LEU A 442 0.04 -10.45 23.95
N LYS A 443 0.17 -10.93 22.71
CA LYS A 443 -0.82 -11.81 22.05
C LYS A 443 -0.24 -13.18 21.75
N SER A 444 -1.07 -14.20 21.93
CA SER A 444 -0.75 -15.59 21.61
C SER A 444 0.48 -16.08 22.40
N TYR A 445 1.44 -16.74 21.76
CA TYR A 445 2.60 -17.33 22.46
C TYR A 445 3.53 -16.31 23.13
N THR A 446 3.43 -15.02 22.79
CA THR A 446 4.24 -13.96 23.47
C THR A 446 3.86 -13.76 24.92
N ILE A 447 2.73 -14.30 25.38
CA ILE A 447 2.42 -14.18 26.80
C ILE A 447 3.46 -14.94 27.64
N GLU A 448 4.03 -16.02 27.11
CA GLU A 448 5.04 -16.82 27.81
C GLU A 448 6.34 -16.04 28.07
N ILE A 449 6.62 -14.96 27.32
CA ILE A 449 7.83 -14.16 27.52
C ILE A 449 7.68 -13.09 28.60
N LEU A 450 6.48 -12.90 29.18
CA LEU A 450 6.23 -11.91 30.23
C LEU A 450 7.23 -11.98 31.41
N PRO A 451 7.58 -13.17 31.96
CA PRO A 451 8.57 -13.27 33.04
C PRO A 451 9.99 -12.85 32.63
N LYS A 452 10.29 -12.87 31.33
CA LYS A 452 11.60 -12.53 30.77
C LYS A 452 11.80 -11.02 30.62
N LEU A 453 10.71 -10.26 30.56
CA LEU A 453 10.74 -8.81 30.40
C LEU A 453 11.11 -8.11 31.73
N GLN A 454 12.10 -7.22 31.66
CA GLN A 454 12.44 -6.30 32.73
C GLN A 454 11.64 -5.01 32.59
N LEU A 455 10.56 -4.89 33.35
CA LEU A 455 9.72 -3.70 33.39
C LEU A 455 10.27 -2.67 34.39
N HIS A 456 10.24 -1.39 34.03
CA HIS A 456 10.78 -0.32 34.88
C HIS A 456 9.90 -0.08 36.13
N GLU A 457 10.47 -0.15 37.34
CA GLU A 457 9.70 -0.08 38.60
C GLU A 457 9.03 1.29 38.85
N GLU A 458 9.66 2.37 38.40
CA GLU A 458 9.16 3.74 38.61
C GLU A 458 7.99 4.13 37.69
N VAL A 459 7.77 3.39 36.61
CA VAL A 459 6.76 3.74 35.61
C VAL A 459 5.44 3.08 35.97
N GLU A 460 4.40 3.91 36.10
CA GLU A 460 3.04 3.44 36.21
C GLU A 460 2.51 3.08 34.81
N MET A 461 2.38 1.78 34.53
CA MET A 461 1.85 1.25 33.28
C MET A 461 0.35 1.53 33.19
N GLU A 462 -0.07 2.17 32.10
CA GLU A 462 -1.47 2.49 31.82
C GLU A 462 -2.29 1.23 31.51
N GLU A 463 -1.73 0.31 30.72
CA GLU A 463 -2.43 -0.92 30.30
C GLU A 463 -1.48 -2.11 30.15
N LEU A 464 -1.81 -3.24 30.81
CA LEU A 464 -1.27 -4.56 30.52
C LEU A 464 -2.35 -5.40 29.84
N HIS A 465 -2.17 -5.75 28.57
CA HIS A 465 -3.12 -6.53 27.78
C HIS A 465 -2.51 -7.87 27.35
N LEU A 466 -3.07 -8.97 27.87
CA LEU A 466 -2.67 -10.34 27.53
C LEU A 466 -3.85 -11.05 26.84
N ARG A 467 -3.63 -11.57 25.63
CA ARG A 467 -4.68 -12.29 24.88
C ARG A 467 -4.20 -13.61 24.32
N ALA A 468 -4.75 -14.71 24.81
CA ALA A 468 -4.48 -16.06 24.32
C ALA A 468 -5.70 -16.60 23.58
N TYR A 469 -5.57 -16.96 22.31
CA TYR A 469 -6.65 -17.56 21.51
C TYR A 469 -6.82 -19.07 21.71
N SER A 470 -5.82 -19.74 22.29
CA SER A 470 -5.86 -21.17 22.62
C SER A 470 -5.18 -21.42 23.97
N SER A 471 -5.55 -22.51 24.64
CA SER A 471 -4.96 -22.91 25.92
C SER A 471 -3.46 -23.15 25.81
N GLY A 472 -2.99 -23.65 24.65
CA GLY A 472 -1.57 -23.90 24.39
C GLY A 472 -0.69 -22.65 24.42
N HIS A 473 -1.24 -21.45 24.29
CA HIS A 473 -0.47 -20.20 24.26
C HIS A 473 0.06 -19.75 25.63
N ALA A 474 -0.38 -20.39 26.71
CA ALA A 474 -0.02 -20.01 28.08
C ALA A 474 0.55 -21.19 28.90
N ASN A 475 0.82 -22.34 28.28
CA ASN A 475 1.14 -23.55 29.04
C ASN A 475 2.38 -23.37 29.93
N ARG A 476 3.47 -22.82 29.39
CA ARG A 476 4.73 -22.69 30.14
C ARG A 476 4.62 -21.68 31.28
N ILE A 477 3.93 -20.56 31.04
CA ILE A 477 3.74 -19.52 32.07
C ILE A 477 2.83 -19.99 33.23
N LEU A 478 1.95 -20.96 32.98
CA LEU A 478 1.10 -21.54 34.03
C LEU A 478 1.84 -22.49 34.98
N GLU A 479 3.01 -22.99 34.58
CA GLU A 479 3.90 -23.78 35.43
C GLU A 479 4.59 -22.93 36.50
N ALA A 480 4.66 -21.60 36.31
CA ALA A 480 5.24 -20.68 37.27
C ALA A 480 4.49 -20.72 38.62
N GLU A 481 5.18 -20.41 39.72
CA GLU A 481 4.54 -20.33 41.03
C GLU A 481 3.51 -19.19 41.07
N ASP A 482 2.50 -19.31 41.93
CA ASP A 482 1.53 -18.22 42.11
C ASP A 482 2.24 -16.97 42.63
N ARG A 483 1.89 -15.81 42.08
CA ARG A 483 2.52 -14.51 42.42
C ARG A 483 4.04 -14.46 42.18
N SER A 484 4.58 -15.25 41.26
CA SER A 484 6.01 -15.19 40.88
C SER A 484 6.30 -14.10 39.83
N ILE A 485 5.31 -13.77 38.99
CA ILE A 485 5.49 -12.89 37.82
C ILE A 485 5.16 -11.45 38.20
N TRP A 486 6.18 -10.64 38.42
CA TRP A 486 6.00 -9.23 38.78
C TRP A 486 5.69 -8.39 37.54
N VAL A 487 4.61 -7.60 37.60
CA VAL A 487 4.13 -6.77 36.48
C VAL A 487 4.20 -5.26 36.77
N GLY A 488 4.82 -4.86 37.88
CA GLY A 488 4.94 -3.46 38.28
C GLY A 488 3.64 -2.82 38.76
N LYS A 489 3.52 -1.50 38.54
CA LYS A 489 2.34 -0.70 38.86
C LYS A 489 1.47 -0.61 37.60
N VAL A 490 0.29 -1.21 37.62
CA VAL A 490 -0.62 -1.31 36.46
C VAL A 490 -1.95 -0.65 36.78
N LYS A 491 -2.39 0.32 35.96
CA LYS A 491 -3.71 0.95 36.07
C LYS A 491 -4.81 0.06 35.52
N THR A 492 -4.61 -0.49 34.32
CA THR A 492 -5.60 -1.33 33.63
C THR A 492 -5.01 -2.69 33.29
N LEU A 493 -5.66 -3.76 33.76
CA LEU A 493 -5.32 -5.14 33.39
C LEU A 493 -6.39 -5.72 32.47
N ARG A 494 -6.02 -6.19 31.28
CA ARG A 494 -6.92 -6.88 30.35
C ARG A 494 -6.42 -8.28 30.07
N LEU A 495 -7.19 -9.29 30.47
CA LEU A 495 -6.92 -10.70 30.18
C LEU A 495 -8.05 -11.26 29.32
N ALA A 496 -7.70 -11.86 28.17
CA ALA A 496 -8.68 -12.40 27.23
C ALA A 496 -8.33 -13.82 26.77
N GLY A 497 -9.37 -14.66 26.66
CA GLY A 497 -9.26 -16.09 26.36
C GLY A 497 -8.50 -16.83 27.45
N SER A 498 -7.62 -17.76 27.08
CA SER A 498 -6.87 -18.59 28.03
C SER A 498 -5.83 -17.81 28.85
N ALA A 499 -5.58 -16.53 28.51
CA ALA A 499 -4.70 -15.65 29.29
C ALA A 499 -5.27 -15.32 30.67
N VAL A 500 -6.58 -15.52 30.87
CA VAL A 500 -7.22 -15.36 32.18
C VAL A 500 -6.58 -16.31 33.21
N GLU A 501 -6.17 -17.51 32.82
CA GLU A 501 -5.53 -18.50 33.71
C GLU A 501 -4.23 -18.00 34.36
N ILE A 502 -3.59 -16.98 33.79
CA ILE A 502 -2.33 -16.42 34.28
C ILE A 502 -2.56 -15.49 35.47
N LEU A 503 -3.79 -15.03 35.72
CA LEU A 503 -4.11 -14.11 36.82
C LEU A 503 -3.51 -14.51 38.19
N PRO A 504 -3.55 -15.78 38.65
CA PRO A 504 -2.93 -16.20 39.90
C PRO A 504 -1.39 -16.10 39.91
N LYS A 505 -0.77 -16.08 38.74
CA LYS A 505 0.69 -16.02 38.57
C LYS A 505 1.22 -14.59 38.67
N LEU A 506 0.36 -13.60 38.41
CA LEU A 506 0.72 -12.19 38.43
C LEU A 506 0.88 -11.67 39.87
N ARG A 507 1.92 -10.86 40.07
CA ARG A 507 2.22 -10.13 41.29
C ARG A 507 2.19 -8.63 41.01
N PHE A 508 1.22 -7.96 41.61
CA PHE A 508 1.07 -6.50 41.57
C PHE A 508 1.80 -5.84 42.74
N CYS A 509 2.20 -4.58 42.56
CA CYS A 509 2.72 -3.76 43.66
C CYS A 509 1.60 -3.48 44.68
N GLU A 510 1.85 -3.77 45.97
CA GLU A 510 0.84 -3.67 47.05
C GLU A 510 0.26 -2.25 47.22
N GLU A 511 1.06 -1.24 46.90
CA GLU A 511 0.67 0.16 46.98
C GLU A 511 -0.24 0.59 45.82
N THR A 512 -0.29 -0.19 44.73
CA THR A 512 -1.03 0.20 43.52
C THR A 512 -2.53 -0.01 43.70
N GLU A 513 -3.31 1.01 43.33
CA GLU A 513 -4.76 0.90 43.18
C GLU A 513 -5.07 0.72 41.68
N ILE A 514 -5.48 -0.48 41.29
CA ILE A 514 -5.81 -0.81 39.91
C ILE A 514 -7.15 -0.15 39.56
N GLU A 515 -7.18 0.64 38.49
CA GLU A 515 -8.39 1.34 38.06
C GLU A 515 -9.41 0.39 37.46
N GLU A 516 -8.97 -0.51 36.56
CA GLU A 516 -9.85 -1.45 35.89
C GLU A 516 -9.18 -2.81 35.67
N ILE A 517 -9.92 -3.88 35.97
CA ILE A 517 -9.58 -5.24 35.57
C ILE A 517 -10.67 -5.74 34.64
N TYR A 518 -10.28 -6.12 33.44
CA TYR A 518 -11.14 -6.67 32.41
C TYR A 518 -10.74 -8.12 32.14
N LEU A 519 -11.64 -9.05 32.41
CA LEU A 519 -11.44 -10.47 32.16
C LEU A 519 -12.51 -11.01 31.21
N CYS A 520 -12.08 -11.68 30.14
CA CYS A 520 -12.98 -12.25 29.14
C CYS A 520 -12.56 -13.67 28.77
N ALA A 521 -13.48 -14.63 28.87
CA ALA A 521 -13.26 -16.01 28.46
C ALA A 521 -14.51 -16.52 27.74
N GLY A 522 -14.32 -16.93 26.48
CA GLY A 522 -15.40 -17.47 25.65
C GLY A 522 -15.72 -18.94 25.96
N LYS A 523 -14.81 -19.64 26.65
CA LYS A 523 -14.91 -21.06 26.95
C LYS A 523 -14.64 -21.33 28.44
N GLN A 524 -15.14 -22.43 28.98
CA GLN A 524 -14.89 -22.80 30.38
C GLN A 524 -13.47 -23.36 30.57
N GLU A 525 -12.91 -23.98 29.53
CA GLU A 525 -11.55 -24.49 29.50
C GLU A 525 -10.51 -23.37 29.70
N ASP A 526 -10.83 -22.14 29.29
CA ASP A 526 -9.98 -20.95 29.45
C ASP A 526 -9.84 -20.47 30.92
N ILE A 527 -10.59 -21.06 31.85
CA ILE A 527 -10.55 -20.73 33.29
C ILE A 527 -10.47 -21.97 34.19
N ALA A 528 -10.29 -23.16 33.62
CA ALA A 528 -10.39 -24.42 34.33
C ALA A 528 -9.35 -24.51 35.47
N GLY A 529 -8.14 -24.00 35.26
CA GLY A 529 -7.09 -23.93 36.28
C GLY A 529 -7.48 -23.08 37.48
N ILE A 530 -8.15 -21.94 37.23
CA ILE A 530 -8.61 -21.03 38.28
C ILE A 530 -9.75 -21.63 39.09
N LEU A 531 -10.70 -22.32 38.46
CA LEU A 531 -11.85 -22.90 39.15
C LEU A 531 -11.45 -23.96 40.20
N ARG A 532 -10.31 -24.62 40.00
CA ARG A 532 -9.72 -25.59 40.94
C ARG A 532 -9.07 -24.94 42.16
N LYS A 533 -8.78 -23.63 42.11
CA LYS A 533 -8.20 -22.92 43.24
C LYS A 533 -9.22 -22.75 44.37
N GLU A 534 -8.73 -22.59 45.59
CA GLU A 534 -9.58 -22.29 46.74
C GLU A 534 -10.26 -20.93 46.59
N ASN A 535 -11.40 -20.73 47.26
CA ASN A 535 -12.07 -19.43 47.25
C ASN A 535 -11.16 -18.38 47.90
N ARG A 536 -11.17 -17.16 47.36
CA ARG A 536 -10.36 -16.03 47.83
C ARG A 536 -8.84 -16.29 47.85
N SER A 537 -8.35 -17.25 47.06
CA SER A 537 -6.92 -17.57 46.95
C SER A 537 -6.17 -16.66 45.97
N ILE A 538 -6.86 -16.03 45.01
CA ILE A 538 -6.24 -15.19 43.97
C ILE A 538 -6.26 -13.74 44.44
N LEU A 539 -5.11 -13.23 44.91
CA LEU A 539 -4.97 -11.86 45.37
C LEU A 539 -4.78 -10.90 44.20
N VAL A 540 -5.68 -9.94 44.06
CA VAL A 540 -5.66 -8.96 42.95
C VAL A 540 -5.34 -7.53 43.43
N GLY A 541 -5.20 -7.32 44.74
CA GLY A 541 -4.92 -6.01 45.33
C GLY A 541 -6.18 -5.12 45.40
N ARG A 542 -5.99 -3.80 45.42
CA ARG A 542 -7.08 -2.81 45.45
C ARG A 542 -7.55 -2.53 44.03
N VAL A 543 -8.83 -2.72 43.75
CA VAL A 543 -9.40 -2.58 42.40
C VAL A 543 -10.60 -1.63 42.46
N LYS A 544 -10.65 -0.58 41.62
CA LYS A 544 -11.80 0.32 41.53
C LYS A 544 -12.93 -0.27 40.69
N LYS A 545 -12.59 -1.00 39.62
CA LYS A 545 -13.55 -1.54 38.66
C LYS A 545 -13.16 -2.93 38.19
N LEU A 546 -14.10 -3.87 38.23
CA LEU A 546 -13.95 -5.21 37.70
C LEU A 546 -15.01 -5.46 36.63
N ARG A 547 -14.58 -5.83 35.42
CA ARG A 547 -15.43 -6.23 34.30
C ARG A 547 -15.19 -7.68 33.97
N LEU A 548 -16.24 -8.49 34.02
CA LEU A 548 -16.21 -9.91 33.72
C LEU A 548 -17.11 -10.21 32.52
N TYR A 549 -16.63 -11.06 31.62
CA TYR A 549 -17.34 -11.42 30.40
C TYR A 549 -17.26 -12.93 30.12
N GLY A 550 -18.40 -13.50 29.72
CA GLY A 550 -18.52 -14.93 29.43
C GLY A 550 -18.31 -15.81 30.67
N HIS A 551 -17.49 -16.86 30.52
CA HIS A 551 -17.31 -17.86 31.57
C HIS A 551 -16.57 -17.33 32.81
N VAL A 552 -15.87 -16.19 32.73
CA VAL A 552 -15.06 -15.65 33.83
C VAL A 552 -15.89 -15.24 35.05
N LEU A 553 -17.21 -15.11 34.95
CA LEU A 553 -18.07 -14.88 36.11
C LEU A 553 -17.89 -15.93 37.21
N GLN A 554 -17.59 -17.18 36.82
CA GLN A 554 -17.33 -18.28 37.74
C GLN A 554 -16.02 -18.11 38.54
N VAL A 555 -15.14 -17.20 38.11
CA VAL A 555 -13.88 -16.88 38.81
C VAL A 555 -14.11 -15.93 39.98
N LEU A 556 -15.24 -15.22 40.04
CA LEU A 556 -15.50 -14.20 41.08
C LEU A 556 -15.26 -14.71 42.53
N PRO A 557 -15.73 -15.91 42.94
CA PRO A 557 -15.49 -16.43 44.29
C PRO A 557 -14.02 -16.75 44.59
N LYS A 558 -13.19 -16.88 43.54
CA LYS A 558 -11.76 -17.17 43.66
C LYS A 558 -10.92 -15.92 43.90
N LEU A 559 -11.45 -14.74 43.58
CA LEU A 559 -10.75 -13.47 43.70
C LEU A 559 -10.80 -12.94 45.14
N ARG A 560 -9.67 -12.41 45.61
CA ARG A 560 -9.53 -11.63 46.84
C ARG A 560 -9.13 -10.21 46.48
N ILE A 561 -10.08 -9.28 46.59
CA ILE A 561 -9.89 -7.85 46.34
C ILE A 561 -9.73 -7.13 47.68
N HIS A 562 -8.61 -6.43 47.85
CA HIS A 562 -8.28 -5.73 49.08
C HIS A 562 -9.13 -4.46 49.27
N GLY A 563 -9.65 -4.23 50.48
CA GLY A 563 -10.50 -3.07 50.81
C GLY A 563 -11.95 -3.17 50.28
N GLY A 564 -12.35 -4.36 49.85
CA GLY A 564 -13.65 -4.62 49.22
C GLY A 564 -14.58 -5.49 50.06
N ASP A 565 -14.99 -5.05 51.26
CA ASP A 565 -16.07 -5.69 52.05
C ASP A 565 -17.40 -5.76 51.25
N ARG A 566 -17.47 -5.12 50.07
CA ARG A 566 -18.62 -5.11 49.17
C ARG A 566 -18.71 -6.31 48.22
N ILE A 567 -17.61 -6.96 47.84
CA ILE A 567 -17.73 -8.26 47.14
C ILE A 567 -18.35 -9.27 48.09
N GLU A 568 -17.98 -9.22 49.36
CA GLU A 568 -18.58 -10.08 50.40
C GLU A 568 -20.07 -9.82 50.51
N ASN A 569 -20.50 -8.55 50.62
CA ASN A 569 -21.93 -8.21 50.56
C ASN A 569 -22.63 -8.65 49.26
N LEU A 570 -21.99 -8.58 48.09
CA LEU A 570 -22.58 -9.04 46.82
C LEU A 570 -22.73 -10.57 46.78
N LEU A 571 -21.74 -11.32 47.27
CA LEU A 571 -21.77 -12.78 47.36
C LEU A 571 -22.65 -13.29 48.52
N GLU A 572 -22.89 -12.46 49.54
CA GLU A 572 -23.78 -12.75 50.67
C GLU A 572 -25.24 -12.40 50.35
N THR A 573 -25.49 -11.34 49.57
CA THR A 573 -26.86 -10.92 49.16
C THR A 573 -27.40 -11.71 47.97
N HIS A 574 -26.52 -12.27 47.14
CA HIS A 574 -26.86 -13.14 46.04
C HIS A 574 -26.15 -14.47 46.29
N SER A 575 -26.89 -15.51 46.68
CA SER A 575 -26.29 -16.82 46.89
C SER A 575 -25.51 -17.25 45.65
N LEU A 576 -24.47 -18.07 45.84
CA LEU A 576 -23.80 -18.77 44.73
C LEU A 576 -24.82 -19.49 43.84
N GLU A 577 -25.94 -19.93 44.42
CA GLU A 577 -27.09 -20.50 43.71
C GLU A 577 -27.81 -19.47 42.84
N ARG A 578 -27.95 -18.20 43.24
CA ARG A 578 -28.56 -17.12 42.45
C ARG A 578 -27.64 -16.63 41.33
N ILE A 579 -26.33 -16.59 41.57
CA ILE A 579 -25.33 -16.37 40.51
C ILE A 579 -25.31 -17.59 39.57
N ALA A 580 -25.41 -18.81 40.11
CA ALA A 580 -25.56 -20.04 39.34
C ALA A 580 -26.94 -20.15 38.66
N GLU A 581 -28.00 -19.51 39.14
CA GLU A 581 -29.33 -19.40 38.54
C GLU A 581 -29.29 -18.41 37.39
N MET A 582 -28.67 -17.24 37.59
CA MET A 582 -28.35 -16.28 36.53
C MET A 582 -27.49 -16.93 35.43
N LEU A 583 -26.63 -17.89 35.78
CA LEU A 583 -25.82 -18.67 34.85
C LEU A 583 -26.52 -19.97 34.37
N GLY A 584 -27.56 -20.44 35.06
CA GLY A 584 -28.11 -21.81 35.00
C GLY A 584 -29.53 -21.91 34.44
N GLU A 585 -30.33 -20.84 34.49
CA GLU A 585 -31.63 -20.77 33.78
C GLU A 585 -31.49 -20.92 32.25
N ARG A 586 -30.27 -20.89 31.70
CA ARG A 586 -30.00 -21.14 30.27
C ARG A 586 -29.65 -22.60 29.90
N ARG A 587 -29.84 -23.60 30.77
CA ARG A 587 -29.68 -25.02 30.40
C ARG A 587 -30.97 -25.83 30.49
N LYS A 588 -31.87 -25.65 29.52
CA LYS A 588 -32.77 -26.72 29.03
C LYS A 588 -33.18 -26.64 27.55
N ASN A 589 -32.65 -25.72 26.74
CA ASN A 589 -32.94 -25.72 25.31
C ASN A 589 -31.70 -26.09 24.49
N ASP A 590 -31.66 -27.37 24.14
CA ASP A 590 -31.07 -28.01 22.96
C ASP A 590 -29.78 -27.40 22.35
N TRP A 591 -28.65 -28.03 22.65
CA TRP A 591 -27.29 -27.62 22.22
C TRP A 591 -26.93 -28.05 20.78
N THR A 592 -27.90 -28.42 19.95
CA THR A 592 -27.67 -29.08 18.64
C THR A 592 -27.71 -28.16 17.42
N LYS A 593 -27.93 -26.83 17.55
CA LYS A 593 -27.91 -25.90 16.41
C LYS A 593 -26.74 -24.93 16.46
N GLU A 594 -25.75 -25.17 15.59
CA GLU A 594 -24.46 -24.47 15.56
C GLU A 594 -24.50 -23.06 14.94
N HIS A 595 -25.59 -22.67 14.27
CA HIS A 595 -25.63 -21.45 13.45
C HIS A 595 -26.16 -20.16 14.12
N GLU A 596 -26.68 -20.20 15.37
CA GLU A 596 -27.21 -19.01 16.07
C GLU A 596 -26.33 -18.49 17.22
N LYS A 597 -25.08 -18.97 17.36
CA LYS A 597 -24.19 -18.68 18.50
C LYS A 597 -23.54 -17.28 18.52
N LYS A 598 -23.84 -16.37 17.60
CA LYS A 598 -23.09 -15.10 17.48
C LYS A 598 -23.53 -13.96 18.41
N ASN A 599 -24.69 -14.02 19.08
CA ASN A 599 -25.23 -12.86 19.81
C ASN A 599 -25.30 -13.00 21.34
N PHE A 600 -25.02 -14.18 21.91
CA PHE A 600 -25.24 -14.43 23.35
C PHE A 600 -24.07 -14.08 24.28
N PHE A 601 -22.90 -13.72 23.74
CA PHE A 601 -21.74 -13.43 24.59
C PHE A 601 -21.74 -12.02 25.19
N ASN A 602 -22.55 -11.07 24.70
CA ASN A 602 -22.41 -9.62 24.97
C ASN A 602 -22.79 -9.11 26.38
N GLU A 603 -23.11 -9.97 27.35
CA GLU A 603 -23.43 -9.52 28.71
C GLU A 603 -22.13 -9.16 29.48
N VAL A 604 -21.91 -7.86 29.68
CA VAL A 604 -20.81 -7.32 30.47
C VAL A 604 -21.27 -7.10 31.91
N PHE A 605 -20.64 -7.79 32.86
CA PHE A 605 -20.88 -7.55 34.28
C PHE A 605 -19.84 -6.57 34.80
N GLU A 606 -20.30 -5.40 35.26
CA GLU A 606 -19.44 -4.32 35.77
C GLU A 606 -19.65 -4.12 37.28
N PHE A 607 -18.59 -4.28 38.06
CA PHE A 607 -18.56 -4.05 39.50
C PHE A 607 -17.71 -2.82 39.80
N LYS A 608 -18.25 -1.86 40.57
CA LYS A 608 -17.54 -0.64 41.02
C LYS A 608 -17.33 -0.65 42.52
N PHE A 609 -16.10 -0.45 42.96
CA PHE A 609 -15.69 -0.39 44.36
C PHE A 609 -15.46 1.06 44.78
N ARG A 610 -16.01 1.48 45.92
CA ARG A 610 -15.72 2.79 46.51
C ARG A 610 -14.64 2.61 47.57
N SER A 611 -13.51 3.31 47.45
CA SER A 611 -12.51 3.32 48.52
C SER A 611 -13.08 4.10 49.72
N GLN A 612 -13.36 3.42 50.82
CA GLN A 612 -13.55 4.10 52.09
C GLN A 612 -12.16 4.40 52.64
N VAL A 613 -11.57 5.52 52.21
CA VAL A 613 -10.43 6.10 52.94
C VAL A 613 -10.99 6.53 54.29
N SER A 614 -10.86 5.67 55.30
CA SER A 614 -11.20 6.02 56.66
C SER A 614 -10.32 7.20 57.05
N ARG A 615 -10.90 8.42 57.06
CA ARG A 615 -10.31 9.56 57.77
C ARG A 615 -10.29 9.16 59.23
N LYS A 616 -9.22 8.49 59.67
CA LYS A 616 -8.86 8.35 61.07
C LYS A 616 -8.68 9.78 61.57
N ARG A 617 -9.75 10.38 62.13
CA ARG A 617 -9.65 11.60 62.92
C ARG A 617 -8.63 11.27 64.01
N ARG A 618 -7.41 11.78 63.88
CA ARG A 618 -6.53 11.96 65.03
C ARG A 618 -7.31 12.87 65.97
N ARG A 619 -7.98 12.30 66.97
CA ARG A 619 -8.35 13.05 68.16
C ARG A 619 -7.02 13.44 68.78
N GLY A 620 -6.66 14.71 68.61
CA GLY A 620 -5.63 15.32 69.43
C GLY A 620 -6.14 15.33 70.86
N ASP A 621 -5.29 14.82 71.75
CA ASP A 621 -5.34 15.12 73.16
C ASP A 621 -5.25 16.65 73.34
N ILE A 622 -6.22 17.22 74.04
CA ILE A 622 -6.14 18.52 74.73
C ILE A 622 -6.42 18.23 76.20
#